data_AF-A0A8T4RV73-F1
#
_entry.id   AF-A0A8T4RV73-F1
#
_cell.length_a   1.000
_cell.length_b   1.000
_cell.length_c   1.000
_cell.angle_alpha   90.00
_cell.angle_beta   90.00
_cell.angle_gamma   90.00
#
_symmetry.space_group_name_H-M   'P 1'
#
loop_
_entity.id
_entity.type
_entity.pdbx_description
1 polymer ?
#
loop_
_entity_poly.entity_id
_entity_poly.type
_entity_poly.pdbx_seq_one_letter_code
_entity_poly.pdbx_strand_id
1 'polypeptide(L)'
;MRKYLERGIAQGVVPGSSENDTKIDLLPEPVDLYALLGTVWHEARLTGYGTVEVRSPANQPLDSITSVAALVLGLSIKQEEAEKLLEKYGAWKDKGGRYEVLQQARLSAIWNGLQGNMGNVSLLRIADEMVQLADDGLRGIGEESKHLDALRNRINYEKNPSDIVVDVYQRGGIRAVVDHTKIRMENLK
;
A
#
# COMPACT_ATOMS: atom_id res chain seq x y z
N MET A 1 26.90 -8.86 8.01
CA MET A 1 25.78 -9.79 8.29
C MET A 1 26.05 -10.80 9.41
N ARG A 2 27.25 -11.41 9.56
CA ARG A 2 27.51 -12.42 10.61
C ARG A 2 27.31 -11.98 12.07
N LYS A 3 27.49 -10.70 12.41
CA LYS A 3 27.43 -10.21 13.81
C LYS A 3 26.03 -10.12 14.44
N TYR A 4 24.95 -10.29 13.67
CA TYR A 4 23.57 -10.16 14.18
C TYR A 4 22.87 -11.49 14.48
N LEU A 5 23.46 -12.64 14.10
CA LEU A 5 22.86 -13.96 14.28
C LEU A 5 23.21 -14.63 15.62
N GLU A 6 24.14 -14.08 16.40
CA GLU A 6 24.62 -14.69 17.66
C GLU A 6 23.65 -14.54 18.85
N ARG A 7 22.52 -13.81 18.70
CA ARG A 7 21.62 -13.46 19.80
C ARG A 7 20.25 -14.16 19.79
N GLY A 8 20.12 -15.32 19.16
CA GLY A 8 18.80 -15.97 19.00
C GLY A 8 18.81 -17.49 19.04
N ILE A 9 19.57 -18.13 19.93
CA ILE A 9 19.40 -19.57 20.17
C ILE A 9 18.11 -19.75 20.98
N ALA A 10 17.04 -20.18 20.30
CA ALA A 10 15.83 -20.63 20.96
C ALA A 10 15.94 -22.14 21.23
N GLN A 11 15.52 -22.59 22.41
CA GLN A 11 15.38 -24.03 22.67
C GLN A 11 13.97 -24.47 22.27
N GLY A 12 13.89 -25.40 21.34
CA GLY A 12 12.63 -26.03 20.90
C GLY A 12 12.53 -27.48 21.37
N VAL A 13 11.30 -27.97 21.45
CA VAL A 13 10.99 -29.41 21.62
C VAL A 13 10.25 -29.85 20.37
N VAL A 14 10.73 -30.90 19.70
CA VAL A 14 10.04 -31.50 18.56
C VAL A 14 9.01 -32.49 19.10
N PRO A 15 7.70 -32.27 18.93
CA PRO A 15 6.71 -33.21 19.42
C PRO A 15 6.71 -34.47 18.55
N GLY A 16 7.02 -35.62 19.14
CA GLY A 16 6.78 -36.93 18.54
C GLY A 16 8.03 -37.76 18.26
N SER A 17 8.60 -38.38 19.30
CA SER A 17 8.67 -39.84 19.45
C SER A 17 9.61 -40.20 20.61
N SER A 18 9.11 -41.02 21.53
CA SER A 18 9.77 -41.51 22.75
C SER A 18 9.82 -40.54 23.94
N GLU A 19 9.74 -41.10 25.13
CA GLU A 19 9.58 -40.49 26.46
C GLU A 19 10.70 -39.52 26.91
N ASN A 20 11.57 -39.07 26.01
CA ASN A 20 12.67 -38.16 26.31
C ASN A 20 12.61 -36.94 25.39
N ASP A 21 11.97 -35.87 25.88
CA ASP A 21 12.03 -34.53 25.28
C ASP A 21 13.49 -34.08 25.13
N THR A 22 14.07 -34.34 23.97
CA THR A 22 15.45 -33.94 23.68
C THR A 22 15.42 -32.48 23.24
N LYS A 23 15.99 -31.61 24.08
CA LYS A 23 16.16 -30.21 23.73
C LYS A 23 17.12 -30.07 22.55
N ILE A 24 16.69 -29.36 21.53
CA ILE A 24 17.53 -28.99 20.39
C ILE A 24 17.68 -27.48 20.31
N ASP A 25 18.87 -27.03 19.90
CA ASP A 25 19.13 -25.63 19.61
C ASP A 25 18.54 -25.30 18.23
N LEU A 26 17.59 -24.36 18.20
CA LEU A 26 17.05 -23.82 16.96
C LEU A 26 17.87 -22.60 16.56
N LEU A 27 18.56 -22.70 15.43
CA LEU A 27 19.29 -21.60 14.81
C LEU A 27 18.52 -21.17 13.55
N PRO A 28 18.06 -19.90 13.47
CA PRO A 28 17.38 -19.43 12.27
C PRO A 28 18.33 -19.40 11.09
N GLU A 29 17.91 -20.00 9.98
CA GLU A 29 18.55 -19.91 8.68
C GLU A 29 18.06 -18.67 7.93
N PRO A 30 18.81 -18.17 6.92
CA PRO A 30 18.32 -17.08 6.07
C PRO A 30 16.96 -17.37 5.42
N VAL A 31 16.61 -18.64 5.18
CA VAL A 31 15.31 -19.03 4.65
C VAL A 31 14.16 -18.76 5.63
N ASP A 32 14.41 -18.86 6.93
CA ASP A 32 13.42 -18.58 7.98
C ASP A 32 13.04 -17.10 8.01
N LEU A 33 13.92 -16.20 7.55
CA LEU A 33 13.58 -14.80 7.38
C LEU A 33 12.48 -14.62 6.33
N TYR A 34 12.50 -15.37 5.23
CA TYR A 34 11.43 -15.30 4.23
C TYR A 34 10.11 -15.84 4.77
N ALA A 35 10.16 -16.93 5.55
CA ALA A 35 8.98 -17.45 6.24
C ALA A 35 8.40 -16.41 7.23
N LEU A 36 9.27 -15.77 8.03
CA LEU A 36 8.89 -14.71 8.95
C LEU A 36 8.30 -13.50 8.21
N LEU A 37 8.94 -13.01 7.15
CA LEU A 37 8.45 -11.90 6.33
C LEU A 37 7.10 -12.19 5.66
N GLY A 38 6.74 -13.46 5.47
CA GLY A 38 5.41 -13.89 5.04
C GLY A 38 4.32 -13.67 6.10
N THR A 39 4.69 -13.57 7.37
CA THR A 39 3.77 -13.39 8.52
C THR A 39 3.65 -11.94 8.98
N VAL A 40 4.51 -11.04 8.50
CA VAL A 40 4.48 -9.63 8.88
C VAL A 40 3.75 -8.79 7.82
N TRP A 41 2.77 -8.00 8.26
CA TRP A 41 1.89 -7.23 7.38
C TRP A 41 2.34 -5.78 7.30
N HIS A 42 3.27 -5.52 6.37
CA HIS A 42 3.75 -4.16 6.07
C HIS A 42 2.95 -3.51 4.94
N GLU A 43 2.84 -2.18 4.96
CA GLU A 43 2.24 -1.37 3.87
C GLU A 43 3.05 -1.45 2.57
N ALA A 44 4.37 -1.59 2.72
CA ALA A 44 5.29 -1.93 1.63
C ALA A 44 6.36 -2.88 2.16
N ARG A 45 6.84 -3.80 1.32
CA ARG A 45 7.90 -4.74 1.72
C ARG A 45 8.92 -4.98 0.60
N LEU A 46 10.15 -5.26 1.00
CA LEU A 46 11.14 -5.84 0.10
C LEU A 46 10.81 -7.31 -0.11
N THR A 47 10.84 -7.75 -1.37
CA THR A 47 10.63 -9.16 -1.73
C THR A 47 11.98 -9.86 -1.96
N GLY A 48 11.95 -11.20 -1.95
CA GLY A 48 13.13 -12.01 -2.31
C GLY A 48 13.59 -11.85 -3.76
N TYR A 49 12.80 -11.18 -4.61
CA TYR A 49 13.10 -10.94 -6.02
C TYR A 49 13.81 -9.61 -6.27
N GLY A 50 14.20 -8.89 -5.22
CA GLY A 50 14.82 -7.56 -5.35
C GLY A 50 13.83 -6.47 -5.77
N THR A 51 12.54 -6.68 -5.50
CA THR A 51 11.48 -5.69 -5.77
C THR A 51 10.89 -5.14 -4.47
N VAL A 52 10.22 -3.99 -4.58
CA VAL A 52 9.37 -3.44 -3.52
C VAL A 52 7.92 -3.74 -3.88
N GLU A 53 7.20 -4.39 -2.97
CA GLU A 53 5.77 -4.65 -3.11
C GLU A 53 4.97 -3.63 -2.29
N VAL A 54 4.07 -2.90 -2.95
CA VAL A 54 3.13 -1.96 -2.33
C VAL A 54 1.82 -2.68 -2.04
N ARG A 55 1.38 -2.71 -0.77
CA ARG A 55 0.29 -3.57 -0.28
C ARG A 55 -0.87 -2.79 0.37
N SER A 56 -0.74 -1.48 0.49
CA SER A 56 -1.75 -0.59 1.05
C SER A 56 -3.02 -0.37 0.19
N PRO A 57 -2.97 -0.39 -1.15
CA PRO A 57 -4.15 -0.07 -1.96
C PRO A 57 -5.19 -1.17 -1.90
N ALA A 58 -6.46 -0.79 -1.73
CA ALA A 58 -7.57 -1.71 -1.92
C ALA A 58 -7.69 -2.14 -3.39
N ASN A 59 -8.41 -3.25 -3.63
CA ASN A 59 -8.79 -3.63 -4.99
C ASN A 59 -9.58 -2.49 -5.66
N GLN A 60 -9.20 -2.19 -6.91
CA GLN A 60 -9.81 -1.11 -7.67
C GLN A 60 -10.99 -1.64 -8.51
N PRO A 61 -11.97 -0.78 -8.84
CA PRO A 61 -12.95 -1.08 -9.88
C PRO A 61 -12.28 -1.49 -11.21
N LEU A 62 -12.98 -2.29 -12.00
CA LEU A 62 -12.45 -2.93 -13.21
C LEU A 62 -11.88 -1.94 -14.23
N ASP A 63 -12.54 -0.79 -14.39
CA ASP A 63 -12.14 0.31 -15.28
C ASP A 63 -10.88 1.06 -14.83
N SER A 64 -10.39 0.79 -13.61
CA SER A 64 -9.26 1.49 -12.98
C SER A 64 -8.25 0.52 -12.35
N ILE A 65 -8.25 -0.74 -12.80
CA ILE A 65 -7.40 -1.81 -12.25
C ILE A 65 -5.90 -1.52 -12.39
N THR A 66 -5.48 -0.79 -13.43
CA THR A 66 -4.08 -0.44 -13.67
C THR A 66 -3.66 0.87 -13.00
N SER A 67 -4.60 1.66 -12.48
CA SER A 67 -4.32 3.04 -12.07
C SER A 67 -3.35 3.13 -10.90
N VAL A 68 -3.44 2.21 -9.95
CA VAL A 68 -2.51 2.14 -8.81
C VAL A 68 -1.10 1.75 -9.27
N ALA A 69 -0.98 0.78 -10.17
CA ALA A 69 0.32 0.37 -10.72
C ALA A 69 0.98 1.52 -11.50
N ALA A 70 0.21 2.24 -12.32
CA ALA A 70 0.68 3.41 -13.05
C ALA A 70 1.14 4.53 -12.12
N LEU A 71 0.38 4.80 -11.04
CA LEU A 71 0.77 5.77 -10.02
C LEU A 71 2.12 5.39 -9.38
N VAL A 72 2.25 4.15 -8.92
CA VAL A 72 3.49 3.67 -8.26
C VAL A 72 4.67 3.71 -9.23
N LEU A 73 4.50 3.27 -10.47
CA LEU A 73 5.54 3.32 -11.49
C LEU A 73 6.00 4.75 -11.78
N GLY A 74 5.06 5.67 -12.04
CA GLY A 74 5.36 7.08 -12.30
C GLY A 74 6.11 7.74 -11.15
N LEU A 75 5.67 7.52 -9.91
CA LEU A 75 6.36 8.02 -8.71
C LEU A 75 7.74 7.37 -8.51
N SER A 76 7.91 6.10 -8.86
CA SER A 76 9.21 5.41 -8.76
C SER A 76 10.23 5.98 -9.75
N ILE A 77 9.78 6.37 -10.95
CA ILE A 77 10.62 7.07 -11.93
C ILE A 77 11.02 8.46 -11.41
N LYS A 78 10.12 9.10 -10.66
CA LYS A 78 10.28 10.42 -10.05
C LYS A 78 10.60 10.34 -8.55
N GLN A 79 11.39 9.35 -8.15
CA GLN A 79 11.61 9.03 -6.73
C GLN A 79 12.15 10.23 -5.94
N GLU A 80 13.14 10.95 -6.48
CA GLU A 80 13.74 12.10 -5.77
C GLU A 80 12.74 13.25 -5.59
N GLU A 81 11.96 13.55 -6.62
CA GLU A 81 10.91 14.57 -6.54
C GLU A 81 9.76 14.14 -5.61
N ALA A 82 9.43 12.85 -5.59
CA ALA A 82 8.42 12.30 -4.70
C ALA A 82 8.88 12.39 -3.23
N GLU A 83 10.16 12.13 -2.96
CA GLU A 83 10.75 12.29 -1.63
C GLU A 83 10.73 13.75 -1.18
N LYS A 84 11.09 14.69 -2.07
CA LYS A 84 11.00 16.14 -1.82
C LYS A 84 9.56 16.60 -1.55
N LEU A 85 8.58 16.03 -2.26
CA LEU A 85 7.16 16.31 -2.02
C LEU A 85 6.74 15.88 -0.60
N LEU A 86 7.17 14.70 -0.16
CA LEU A 86 6.90 14.22 1.20
C LEU A 86 7.62 15.06 2.26
N GLU A 87 8.87 15.46 2.00
CA GLU A 87 9.65 16.34 2.88
C GLU A 87 9.00 17.72 3.04
N LYS A 88 8.51 18.32 1.94
CA LYS A 88 7.77 19.59 1.91
C LYS A 88 6.60 19.57 2.90
N TYR A 89 5.92 18.43 3.05
CA TYR A 89 4.81 18.28 3.99
C TYR A 89 5.21 17.72 5.36
N GLY A 90 6.50 17.50 5.59
CA GLY A 90 7.03 17.11 6.88
C GLY A 90 6.88 15.63 7.21
N ALA A 91 6.71 14.76 6.21
CA ALA A 91 6.64 13.31 6.39
C ALA A 91 7.81 12.74 7.22
N TRP A 92 8.97 13.39 7.15
CA TRP A 92 10.22 12.95 7.78
C TRP A 92 10.59 13.72 9.05
N LYS A 93 9.72 14.61 9.57
CA LYS A 93 10.07 15.52 10.68
C LYS A 93 10.28 14.83 12.02
N ASP A 94 9.91 13.56 12.18
CA ASP A 94 10.06 12.83 13.44
C ASP A 94 11.49 12.34 13.67
N LYS A 95 12.17 12.96 14.63
CA LYS A 95 13.56 12.67 15.03
C LYS A 95 13.81 11.28 15.67
N GLY A 96 12.87 10.34 15.52
CA GLY A 96 12.96 8.99 16.08
C GLY A 96 12.55 7.87 15.13
N GLY A 97 12.36 8.16 13.84
CA GLY A 97 12.01 7.13 12.84
C GLY A 97 10.63 6.49 13.06
N ARG A 98 9.74 7.18 13.79
CA ARG A 98 8.38 6.68 14.08
C ARG A 98 7.38 7.00 12.97
N TYR A 99 7.71 7.91 12.06
CA TYR A 99 6.85 8.27 10.92
C TYR A 99 5.41 8.63 11.34
N GLU A 100 5.24 9.34 12.46
CA GLU A 100 3.94 9.67 13.06
C GLU A 100 3.08 10.49 12.10
N VAL A 101 3.67 11.43 11.38
CA VAL A 101 2.97 12.23 10.36
C VAL A 101 2.39 11.32 9.26
N LEU A 102 3.17 10.34 8.78
CA LEU A 102 2.70 9.37 7.79
C LEU A 102 1.65 8.41 8.36
N GLN A 103 1.80 7.99 9.62
CA GLN A 103 0.79 7.18 10.30
C GLN A 103 -0.54 7.92 10.44
N GLN A 104 -0.50 9.19 10.84
CA GLN A 104 -1.67 10.05 10.93
C GLN A 104 -2.31 10.25 9.56
N ALA A 105 -1.52 10.52 8.52
CA ALA A 105 -2.01 10.62 7.15
C ALA A 105 -2.73 9.35 6.70
N ARG A 106 -2.14 8.17 6.98
CA ARG A 106 -2.74 6.87 6.68
C ARG A 106 -4.08 6.68 7.38
N LEU A 107 -4.14 6.92 8.68
CA LEU A 107 -5.39 6.78 9.44
C LEU A 107 -6.44 7.77 8.93
N SER A 108 -6.03 9.00 8.64
CA SER A 108 -6.91 10.04 8.08
C SER A 108 -7.47 9.62 6.72
N ALA A 109 -6.64 9.03 5.84
CA ALA A 109 -7.07 8.50 4.55
C ALA A 109 -8.06 7.34 4.69
N ILE A 110 -7.86 6.44 5.67
CA ILE A 110 -8.76 5.31 5.93
C ILE A 110 -10.14 5.81 6.37
N TRP A 111 -10.19 6.77 7.28
CA TRP A 111 -11.45 7.23 7.87
C TRP A 111 -12.19 8.26 7.00
N ASN A 112 -11.44 9.13 6.32
CA ASN A 112 -12.01 10.31 5.65
C ASN A 112 -11.73 10.33 4.13
N GLY A 113 -11.06 9.33 3.58
CA GLY A 113 -10.72 9.29 2.16
C GLY A 113 -9.90 10.51 1.72
N LEU A 114 -10.31 11.13 0.60
CA LEU A 114 -9.66 12.33 0.06
C LEU A 114 -9.90 13.58 0.92
N GLN A 115 -10.95 13.57 1.76
CA GLN A 115 -11.27 14.67 2.67
C GLN A 115 -10.42 14.65 3.96
N GLY A 116 -9.54 13.65 4.09
CA GLY A 116 -8.59 13.58 5.20
C GLY A 116 -7.51 14.66 5.11
N ASN A 117 -6.75 14.75 6.20
CA ASN A 117 -5.63 15.68 6.36
C ASN A 117 -4.39 14.96 6.91
N MET A 118 -3.21 15.46 6.51
CA MET A 118 -1.91 15.18 7.10
C MET A 118 -1.43 16.44 7.82
N GLY A 119 -1.59 16.49 9.15
CA GLY A 119 -1.47 17.74 9.91
C GLY A 119 -2.49 18.76 9.40
N ASN A 120 -2.01 19.93 8.95
CA ASN A 120 -2.85 21.00 8.40
C ASN A 120 -2.96 20.98 6.87
N VAL A 121 -2.52 19.90 6.22
CA VAL A 121 -2.49 19.78 4.76
C VAL A 121 -3.54 18.78 4.31
N SER A 122 -4.38 19.18 3.36
CA SER A 122 -5.39 18.31 2.74
C SER A 122 -4.73 17.15 1.99
N LEU A 123 -5.24 15.93 2.20
CA LEU A 123 -4.82 14.75 1.45
C LEU A 123 -5.22 14.84 -0.03
N LEU A 124 -6.32 15.52 -0.37
CA LEU A 124 -6.70 15.79 -1.75
C LEU A 124 -5.59 16.53 -2.50
N ARG A 125 -5.02 17.57 -1.88
CA ARG A 125 -3.91 18.34 -2.46
C ARG A 125 -2.67 17.46 -2.65
N ILE A 126 -2.33 16.66 -1.65
CA ILE A 126 -1.16 15.77 -1.73
C ILE A 126 -1.37 14.74 -2.85
N ALA A 127 -2.57 14.17 -2.95
CA ALA A 127 -2.93 13.22 -3.99
C ALA A 127 -2.84 13.84 -5.40
N ASP A 128 -3.29 15.07 -5.58
CA ASP A 128 -3.16 15.81 -6.84
C ASP A 128 -1.69 16.03 -7.23
N GLU A 129 -0.87 16.55 -6.31
CA GLU A 129 0.57 16.75 -6.56
C GLU A 129 1.28 15.40 -6.85
N MET A 130 0.88 14.30 -6.20
CA MET A 130 1.41 12.96 -6.49
C MET A 130 0.98 12.41 -7.86
N VAL A 131 -0.28 12.60 -8.26
CA VAL A 131 -0.78 12.15 -9.57
C VAL A 131 -0.12 12.94 -10.70
N GLN A 132 0.08 14.24 -10.53
CA GLN A 132 0.82 15.07 -11.48
C GLN A 132 2.27 14.59 -11.63
N LEU A 133 2.94 14.32 -10.50
CA LEU A 133 4.31 13.82 -10.54
C LEU A 133 4.41 12.45 -11.21
N ALA A 134 3.46 11.56 -10.94
CA ALA A 134 3.41 10.26 -11.59
C ALA A 134 3.19 10.39 -13.11
N ASP A 135 2.34 11.31 -13.52
CA ASP A 135 2.09 11.59 -14.94
C ASP A 135 3.37 12.02 -15.66
N ASP A 136 4.12 12.94 -15.06
CA ASP A 136 5.41 13.40 -15.58
C ASP A 136 6.42 12.24 -15.67
N GLY A 137 6.43 11.35 -14.68
CA GLY A 137 7.25 10.13 -14.68
C GLY A 137 6.91 9.20 -15.84
N LEU A 138 5.63 8.89 -16.05
CA LEU A 138 5.19 7.99 -17.12
C LEU A 138 5.48 8.57 -18.51
N ARG A 139 5.22 9.87 -18.72
CA ARG A 139 5.54 10.55 -19.98
C ARG A 139 7.03 10.50 -20.30
N GLY A 140 7.89 10.61 -19.28
CA GLY A 140 9.33 10.53 -19.41
C GLY A 140 9.84 9.21 -20.00
N ILE A 141 9.07 8.13 -19.88
CA ILE A 141 9.40 6.80 -20.41
C ILE A 141 8.50 6.36 -21.58
N GLY A 142 7.60 7.24 -22.05
CA GLY A 142 6.69 6.95 -23.16
C GLY A 142 5.48 6.08 -22.78
N GLU A 143 5.16 5.95 -21.50
CA GLU A 143 3.99 5.22 -21.01
C GLU A 143 2.72 6.08 -21.04
N GLU A 144 1.56 5.44 -21.16
CA GLU A 144 0.30 6.15 -21.36
C GLU A 144 -0.26 6.78 -20.07
N SER A 145 -0.30 8.11 -20.03
CA SER A 145 -0.95 8.91 -18.98
C SER A 145 -2.41 8.53 -18.68
N LYS A 146 -3.09 7.86 -19.63
CA LYS A 146 -4.51 7.47 -19.51
C LYS A 146 -4.78 6.52 -18.35
N HIS A 147 -3.77 5.74 -17.93
CA HIS A 147 -3.91 4.86 -16.78
C HIS A 147 -4.15 5.62 -15.47
N LEU A 148 -3.83 6.91 -15.40
CA LEU A 148 -4.08 7.78 -14.24
C LEU A 148 -5.45 8.47 -14.28
N ASP A 149 -6.23 8.36 -15.37
CA ASP A 149 -7.46 9.14 -15.55
C ASP A 149 -8.51 8.86 -14.46
N ALA A 150 -8.62 7.61 -14.02
CA ALA A 150 -9.50 7.27 -12.91
C ALA A 150 -9.11 8.00 -11.61
N LEU A 151 -7.82 8.17 -11.33
CA LEU A 151 -7.35 8.90 -10.15
C LEU A 151 -7.59 10.40 -10.29
N ARG A 152 -7.34 10.98 -11.48
CA ARG A 152 -7.67 12.38 -11.78
C ARG A 152 -9.15 12.66 -11.59
N ASN A 153 -10.01 11.77 -12.07
CA ASN A 153 -11.45 11.91 -11.90
C ASN A 153 -11.83 11.89 -10.42
N ARG A 154 -11.25 11.00 -9.61
CA ARG A 154 -11.50 10.97 -8.17
C ARG A 154 -11.09 12.26 -7.48
N ILE A 155 -9.97 12.85 -7.88
CA ILE A 155 -9.51 14.15 -7.38
C ILE A 155 -10.47 15.26 -7.81
N ASN A 156 -10.82 15.34 -9.09
CA ASN A 156 -11.70 16.37 -9.64
C ASN A 156 -13.12 16.35 -9.04
N TYR A 157 -13.64 15.15 -8.77
CA TYR A 157 -14.95 14.97 -8.14
C TYR A 157 -14.88 14.85 -6.62
N GLU A 158 -13.67 14.86 -6.06
CA GLU A 158 -13.38 14.65 -4.64
C GLU A 158 -14.07 13.40 -4.04
N LYS A 159 -14.19 12.34 -4.84
CA LYS A 159 -14.90 11.11 -4.49
C LYS A 159 -14.04 9.87 -4.76
N ASN A 160 -14.04 8.95 -3.81
CA ASN A 160 -13.45 7.63 -3.93
C ASN A 160 -14.50 6.55 -4.26
N PRO A 161 -14.08 5.36 -4.70
CA PRO A 161 -15.00 4.23 -4.90
C PRO A 161 -15.83 3.90 -3.64
N SER A 162 -15.28 4.09 -2.44
CA SER A 162 -16.01 3.90 -1.19
C SER A 162 -17.22 4.82 -1.06
N ASP A 163 -17.12 6.07 -1.50
CA ASP A 163 -18.21 7.04 -1.41
C ASP A 163 -19.37 6.64 -2.32
N ILE A 164 -19.04 6.11 -3.52
CA ILE A 164 -20.02 5.55 -4.46
C ILE A 164 -20.72 4.33 -3.82
N VAL A 165 -19.97 3.45 -3.16
CA VAL A 165 -20.54 2.27 -2.49
C VAL A 165 -21.48 2.68 -1.35
N VAL A 166 -21.14 3.72 -0.59
CA VAL A 166 -22.04 4.29 0.44
C VAL A 166 -23.33 4.82 -0.18
N ASP A 167 -23.24 5.58 -1.27
CA ASP A 167 -24.41 6.10 -2.00
C ASP A 167 -25.33 4.95 -2.50
N VAL A 168 -24.73 3.86 -3.02
CA VAL A 168 -25.47 2.65 -3.46
C VAL A 168 -26.13 1.94 -2.29
N TYR A 169 -25.41 1.77 -1.18
CA TYR A 169 -25.94 1.13 0.02
C TYR A 169 -27.13 1.90 0.59
N GLN A 170 -27.07 3.24 0.65
CA GLN A 170 -28.17 4.06 1.15
C GLN A 170 -29.46 3.91 0.32
N ARG A 171 -29.36 3.58 -0.97
CA ARG A 171 -30.52 3.43 -1.87
C ARG A 171 -31.17 2.05 -1.83
N GLY A 172 -30.43 0.99 -1.48
CA GLY A 172 -30.94 -0.37 -1.61
C GLY A 172 -30.27 -1.44 -0.74
N GLY A 173 -29.51 -1.01 0.27
CA GLY A 173 -28.82 -1.88 1.21
C GLY A 173 -27.72 -2.74 0.57
N ILE A 174 -27.34 -3.80 1.28
CA ILE A 174 -26.24 -4.69 0.87
C ILE A 174 -26.48 -5.38 -0.47
N ARG A 175 -27.73 -5.68 -0.81
CA ARG A 175 -28.08 -6.33 -2.09
C ARG A 175 -27.75 -5.43 -3.28
N ALA A 176 -28.06 -4.13 -3.17
CA ALA A 176 -27.68 -3.16 -4.20
C ALA A 176 -26.17 -3.05 -4.38
N VAL A 177 -25.39 -3.14 -3.29
CA VAL A 177 -23.91 -3.14 -3.35
C VAL A 177 -23.39 -4.38 -4.08
N VAL A 178 -23.90 -5.56 -3.74
CA VAL A 178 -23.52 -6.81 -4.43
C VAL A 178 -23.85 -6.74 -5.92
N ASP A 179 -25.04 -6.26 -6.27
CA ASP A 179 -25.47 -6.14 -7.66
C ASP A 179 -24.66 -5.08 -8.44
N HIS A 180 -24.24 -3.99 -7.78
CA HIS A 180 -23.41 -2.94 -8.36
C HIS A 180 -21.96 -3.38 -8.60
N THR A 181 -21.39 -4.17 -7.68
CA THR A 181 -19.99 -4.65 -7.76
C THR A 181 -19.83 -5.91 -8.60
N LYS A 182 -20.94 -6.53 -9.03
CA LYS A 182 -20.92 -7.75 -9.83
C LYS A 182 -20.26 -7.50 -11.18
N ILE A 183 -19.15 -8.21 -11.42
CA ILE A 183 -18.52 -8.25 -12.74
C ILE A 183 -19.48 -8.98 -13.69
N ARG A 184 -19.89 -8.28 -14.75
CA ARG A 184 -20.71 -8.87 -15.82
C ARG A 184 -19.82 -9.09 -17.02
N MET A 185 -19.69 -10.35 -17.45
CA MET A 185 -18.80 -10.76 -18.55
C MET A 185 -19.13 -10.04 -19.86
N GLU A 186 -20.38 -9.66 -20.06
CA GLU A 186 -20.87 -8.85 -21.18
C GLU A 186 -20.25 -7.44 -21.29
N ASN A 187 -19.63 -6.94 -20.21
CA ASN A 187 -18.95 -5.65 -20.16
C ASN A 187 -17.42 -5.75 -20.35
N LEU A 188 -16.88 -6.98 -20.48
CA LEU A 188 -15.49 -7.22 -20.85
C LEU A 188 -15.40 -7.31 -22.37
N LYS A 189 -15.20 -6.18 -23.04
CA LYS A 189 -14.88 -6.11 -24.47
C LYS A 189 -13.43 -5.73 -24.66
#